data_AF-A0A1C7N7P2-F1
#
_entry.id   AF-A0A1C7N7P2-F1
#
_cell.length_a   1.000
_cell.length_b   1.000
_cell.length_c   1.000
_cell.angle_alpha   90.00
_cell.angle_beta   90.00
_cell.angle_gamma   90.00
#
_symmetry.space_group_name_H-M   'P 1'
#
loop_
_entity.id
_entity.type
_entity.pdbx_description
1 polymer ?
#
loop_
_entity_poly.entity_id
_entity_poly.type
_entity_poly.pdbx_seq_one_letter_code
_entity_poly.pdbx_strand_id
1 'polypeptide(L)'
;MGAGASKNKITSQDKAILDLKVQRDKLKRYQKNINKVIEKEIEAAKLALQQDNKQKALLALKKKKYQVQLLEKTDQQLLNLEELTHSIEYALVEKQVLEGLQKGNDVLKEIHKETSLEAVEKLMDDTADAIAYQNEIDEMLHGLISAEDEEEIERELEALREEEIDAELPEVPANKLPEPVVDHEIPSVPTHVPKQAEKPRKEKQAMMAT
;
A
#
# COMPACT_ATOMS: atom_id res chain seq x y z
N MET A 1 34.45 29.65 3.10
CA MET A 1 33.66 28.78 4.01
C MET A 1 32.34 29.49 4.31
N GLY A 2 31.31 29.26 3.50
CA GLY A 2 30.01 29.91 3.65
C GLY A 2 29.17 29.10 4.63
N ALA A 3 28.89 29.69 5.80
CA ALA A 3 27.90 29.19 6.73
C ALA A 3 26.54 29.18 6.04
N GLY A 4 26.12 27.99 5.58
CA GLY A 4 24.75 27.74 5.15
C GLY A 4 23.87 27.86 6.38
N ALA A 5 23.35 29.06 6.65
CA ALA A 5 22.28 29.25 7.59
C ALA A 5 21.12 28.36 7.13
N SER A 6 20.93 27.22 7.81
CA SER A 6 19.73 26.40 7.73
C SER A 6 18.57 27.27 8.20
N LYS A 7 18.01 28.04 7.27
CA LYS A 7 16.78 28.77 7.51
C LYS A 7 15.72 27.71 7.76
N ASN A 8 15.39 27.47 9.02
CA ASN A 8 14.17 26.78 9.44
C ASN A 8 13.01 27.47 8.74
N LYS A 9 12.63 26.96 7.55
CA LYS A 9 11.53 27.50 6.76
C LYS A 9 10.28 27.08 7.50
N ILE A 10 9.63 28.06 8.12
CA ILE A 10 8.29 27.88 8.71
C ILE A 10 7.39 27.38 7.59
N THR A 11 6.89 26.17 7.74
CA THR A 11 6.05 25.51 6.75
C THR A 11 4.60 25.99 6.91
N SER A 12 3.76 25.80 5.89
CA SER A 12 2.33 26.13 6.00
C SER A 12 1.64 25.36 7.14
N GLN A 13 2.12 24.15 7.43
CA GLN A 13 1.69 23.29 8.54
C GLN A 13 2.01 23.93 9.89
N ASP A 14 3.21 24.48 10.06
CA ASP A 14 3.64 25.13 11.30
C ASP A 14 2.78 26.37 11.59
N LYS A 15 2.42 27.11 10.54
CA LYS A 15 1.49 28.25 10.64
C LYS A 15 0.09 27.81 11.06
N ALA A 16 -0.43 26.72 10.47
CA ALA A 16 -1.74 26.19 10.84
C ALA A 16 -1.79 25.69 12.29
N ILE A 17 -0.73 25.02 12.76
CA ILE A 17 -0.61 24.57 14.16
C ILE A 17 -0.53 25.77 15.10
N LEU A 18 0.21 26.81 14.73
CA LEU A 18 0.27 28.05 15.50
C LEU A 18 -1.11 28.71 15.60
N ASP A 19 -1.84 28.81 14.48
CA ASP A 19 -3.18 29.41 14.44
C ASP A 19 -4.16 28.63 15.34
N LEU A 20 -4.11 27.30 15.33
CA LEU A 20 -4.88 26.46 16.27
C LEU A 20 -4.49 26.73 17.72
N LYS A 21 -3.19 26.75 18.05
CA LYS A 21 -2.72 27.05 19.41
C LYS A 21 -3.16 28.44 19.89
N VAL A 22 -3.15 29.44 19.00
CA VAL A 22 -3.66 30.79 19.30
C VAL A 22 -5.16 30.78 19.54
N GLN A 23 -5.94 30.03 18.76
CA GLN A 23 -7.38 29.87 18.98
C GLN A 23 -7.69 29.19 20.32
N ARG A 24 -6.95 28.14 20.67
CA ARG A 24 -7.02 27.48 21.99
C ARG A 24 -6.83 28.48 23.12
N ASP A 25 -5.79 29.30 23.04
CA ASP A 25 -5.46 30.27 24.08
C ASP A 25 -6.50 31.38 24.17
N LYS A 26 -7.10 31.79 23.05
CA LYS A 26 -8.25 32.70 23.02
C LYS A 26 -9.47 32.08 23.70
N LEU A 27 -9.78 30.81 23.42
CA LEU A 27 -10.89 30.10 24.09
C LEU A 27 -10.64 29.97 25.59
N LYS A 28 -9.41 29.67 26.04
CA LYS A 28 -9.05 29.65 27.47
C LYS A 28 -9.23 31.01 28.14
N ARG A 29 -8.90 32.12 27.45
CA ARG A 29 -9.18 33.47 27.96
C ARG A 29 -10.68 33.75 28.02
N TYR A 30 -11.43 33.33 27.01
CA TYR A 30 -12.88 33.49 26.95
C TYR A 30 -13.59 32.71 28.07
N GLN A 31 -13.18 31.46 28.32
CA GLN A 31 -13.61 30.63 29.44
C GLN A 31 -13.41 31.33 30.80
N LYS A 32 -12.21 31.89 31.05
CA LYS A 32 -11.92 32.68 32.26
C LYS A 32 -12.83 33.89 32.38
N ASN A 33 -13.13 34.57 31.28
CA ASN A 33 -14.03 35.73 31.29
C ASN A 33 -15.47 35.32 31.59
N ILE A 34 -15.98 34.22 31.02
CA ILE A 34 -17.31 33.69 31.32
C ILE A 34 -17.42 33.34 32.81
N ASN A 35 -16.40 32.68 33.39
CA ASN A 35 -16.39 32.35 34.81
C ASN A 35 -16.50 33.59 35.70
N LYS A 36 -15.76 34.66 35.40
CA LYS A 36 -15.88 35.95 36.10
C LYS A 36 -17.28 36.55 35.98
N VAL A 37 -17.94 36.39 34.83
CA VAL A 37 -19.32 36.87 34.63
C VAL A 37 -20.30 36.03 35.46
N ILE A 38 -20.10 34.71 35.53
CA ILE A 38 -20.91 33.81 36.37
C ILE A 38 -20.80 34.21 37.84
N GLU A 39 -19.59 34.48 38.34
CA GLU A 39 -19.36 34.95 39.71
C GLU A 39 -20.13 36.25 40.00
N LYS A 40 -20.05 37.23 39.08
CA LYS A 40 -20.79 38.49 39.20
C LYS A 40 -22.32 38.31 39.18
N GLU A 41 -22.85 37.41 38.35
CA GLU A 41 -24.28 37.11 38.31
C GLU A 41 -24.74 36.41 39.60
N ILE A 42 -23.88 35.59 40.22
CA ILE A 42 -24.15 34.99 41.54
C ILE A 42 -24.19 36.06 42.63
N GLU A 43 -23.22 36.99 42.64
CA GLU A 43 -23.21 38.11 43.58
C GLU A 43 -24.43 39.02 43.39
N ALA A 44 -24.77 39.35 42.14
CA ALA A 44 -25.95 40.13 41.82
C ALA A 44 -27.26 39.44 42.26
N ALA A 45 -27.35 38.11 42.12
CA ALA A 45 -28.48 37.34 42.62
C ALA A 45 -28.56 37.38 44.15
N LYS A 46 -27.43 37.24 44.87
CA LYS A 46 -27.37 37.33 46.33
C LYS A 46 -27.80 38.72 46.84
N LEU A 47 -27.30 39.78 46.21
CA LEU A 47 -27.69 41.16 46.55
C LEU A 47 -29.17 41.42 46.30
N ALA A 48 -29.73 40.91 45.20
CA ALA A 48 -31.15 41.05 44.90
C ALA A 48 -32.05 40.30 45.91
N LEU A 49 -31.58 39.15 46.43
CA LEU A 49 -32.28 38.42 47.50
C LEU A 49 -32.25 39.18 48.83
N GLN A 50 -31.13 39.82 49.17
CA GLN A 50 -31.04 40.66 50.37
C GLN A 50 -31.97 41.89 50.32
N GLN A 51 -32.29 42.36 49.12
CA GLN A 51 -33.20 43.48 48.87
C GLN A 51 -34.67 43.03 48.70
N ASP A 52 -35.00 41.76 48.97
CA ASP A 52 -36.32 41.13 48.74
C ASP A 52 -36.85 41.25 47.30
N ASN A 53 -35.99 41.57 46.34
CA ASN A 53 -36.37 41.74 44.94
C ASN A 53 -36.29 40.41 44.17
N LYS A 54 -37.34 39.60 44.33
CA LYS A 54 -37.46 38.26 43.71
C LYS A 54 -37.38 38.28 42.17
N GLN A 55 -37.92 39.30 41.51
CA GLN A 55 -37.90 39.41 40.04
C GLN A 55 -36.47 39.59 39.52
N LYS A 56 -35.70 40.48 40.16
CA LYS A 56 -34.29 40.73 39.80
C LYS A 56 -33.40 39.52 40.09
N ALA A 57 -33.63 38.82 41.20
CA ALA A 57 -32.93 37.58 41.53
C ALA A 57 -33.20 36.47 40.49
N LEU A 58 -34.45 36.28 40.06
CA LEU A 58 -34.80 35.32 39.01
C LEU A 58 -34.13 35.63 37.67
N LEU A 59 -34.03 36.91 37.29
CA LEU A 59 -33.35 37.33 36.07
C LEU A 59 -31.85 37.01 36.12
N ALA A 60 -31.18 37.32 37.24
CA ALA A 60 -29.75 37.01 37.43
C ALA A 60 -29.48 35.50 37.37
N LEU A 61 -30.35 34.67 37.96
CA LEU A 61 -30.23 33.21 37.88
C LEU A 61 -30.43 32.68 36.45
N LYS A 62 -31.34 33.26 35.66
CA LYS A 62 -31.51 32.90 34.24
C LYS A 62 -30.25 33.25 33.44
N LYS A 63 -29.67 34.43 33.65
CA LYS A 63 -28.40 34.83 33.02
C LYS A 63 -27.26 33.90 33.41
N LYS A 64 -27.13 33.56 34.69
CA LYS A 64 -26.17 32.57 35.18
C LYS A 64 -26.32 31.23 34.44
N LYS A 65 -27.54 30.71 34.32
CA LYS A 65 -27.79 29.43 33.62
C LYS A 65 -27.36 29.50 32.15
N TYR A 66 -27.65 30.59 31.45
CA TYR A 66 -27.19 30.79 30.08
C TYR A 66 -25.66 30.82 29.98
N GLN A 67 -24.99 31.52 30.89
CA GLN A 67 -23.53 31.58 30.90
C GLN A 67 -22.88 30.22 31.20
N VAL A 68 -23.49 29.40 32.07
CA VAL A 68 -23.03 28.02 32.32
C VAL A 68 -23.16 27.16 31.06
N GLN A 69 -24.28 27.26 30.33
CA GLN A 69 -24.43 26.55 29.04
C GLN A 69 -23.42 27.03 27.99
N LEU A 70 -23.10 28.32 27.99
CA LEU A 70 -22.09 28.87 27.09
C LEU A 70 -20.68 28.40 27.47
N LEU A 71 -20.39 28.28 28.76
CA LEU A 71 -19.15 27.71 29.28
C LEU A 71 -18.99 26.26 28.83
N GLU A 72 -20.02 25.43 29.01
CA GLU A 72 -20.01 24.02 28.59
C GLU A 72 -19.75 23.87 27.09
N LYS A 73 -20.39 24.69 26.25
CA LYS A 73 -20.11 24.71 24.80
C LYS A 73 -18.67 25.12 24.50
N THR A 74 -18.14 26.09 25.25
CA THR A 74 -16.75 26.56 25.09
C THR A 74 -15.77 25.46 25.50
N ASP A 75 -16.06 24.71 26.55
CA ASP A 75 -15.24 23.59 27.02
C ASP A 75 -15.24 22.44 26.00
N GLN A 76 -16.39 22.12 25.41
CA GLN A 76 -16.48 21.15 24.30
C GLN A 76 -15.65 21.59 23.10
N GLN A 77 -15.74 22.86 22.70
CA GLN A 77 -14.94 23.41 21.61
C GLN A 77 -13.44 23.37 21.93
N LEU A 78 -13.06 23.62 23.18
CA LEU A 78 -11.68 23.56 23.62
C LEU A 78 -11.13 22.13 23.53
N LEU A 79 -11.90 21.14 23.99
CA LEU A 79 -11.53 19.73 23.89
C LEU A 79 -11.33 19.30 22.43
N ASN A 80 -12.29 19.62 21.55
CA ASN A 80 -12.19 19.30 20.13
C ASN A 80 -10.94 19.91 19.48
N LEU A 81 -10.56 21.12 19.91
CA LEU A 81 -9.41 21.83 19.36
C LEU A 81 -8.08 21.28 19.90
N GLU A 82 -8.06 20.83 21.17
CA GLU A 82 -6.92 20.11 21.75
C GLU A 82 -6.74 18.73 21.09
N GLU A 83 -7.82 18.00 20.84
CA GLU A 83 -7.81 16.73 20.10
C GLU A 83 -7.28 16.92 18.68
N LEU A 84 -7.82 17.90 17.94
CA LEU A 84 -7.35 18.20 16.58
C LEU A 84 -5.87 18.56 16.55
N THR A 85 -5.40 19.36 17.52
CA THR A 85 -3.98 19.72 17.62
C THR A 85 -3.12 18.47 17.83
N HIS A 86 -3.55 17.57 18.73
CA HIS A 86 -2.84 16.33 19.00
C HIS A 86 -2.82 15.39 17.79
N SER A 87 -3.94 15.24 17.09
CA SER A 87 -4.02 14.44 15.86
C SER A 87 -3.08 14.96 14.77
N ILE A 88 -2.95 16.29 14.61
CA ILE A 88 -2.02 16.89 13.64
C ILE A 88 -0.57 16.63 14.04
N GLU A 89 -0.24 16.82 15.32
CA GLU A 89 1.12 16.55 15.83
C GLU A 89 1.48 15.07 15.66
N TYR A 90 0.55 14.16 15.90
CA TYR A 90 0.73 12.73 15.67
C TYR A 90 0.94 12.42 14.17
N ALA A 91 0.12 12.98 13.29
CA ALA A 91 0.26 12.80 11.84
C ALA A 91 1.62 13.31 11.31
N LEU A 92 2.19 14.35 11.93
CA LEU A 92 3.54 14.81 11.59
C LEU A 92 4.62 13.79 11.97
N VAL A 93 4.47 13.14 13.13
CA VAL A 93 5.38 12.05 13.55
C VAL A 93 5.22 10.86 12.62
N GLU A 94 3.99 10.47 12.30
CA GLU A 94 3.70 9.38 11.36
C GLU A 94 4.35 9.63 9.98
N LYS A 95 4.27 10.86 9.47
CA LYS A 95 4.97 11.27 8.25
C LYS A 95 6.48 11.06 8.35
N GLN A 96 7.10 11.45 9.46
CA GLN A 96 8.54 11.27 9.67
C GLN A 96 8.94 9.80 9.73
N VAL A 97 8.12 8.96 10.36
CA VAL A 97 8.33 7.51 10.39
C VAL A 97 8.24 6.92 8.98
N LEU A 98 7.24 7.30 8.19
CA LEU A 98 7.10 6.88 6.80
C LEU A 98 8.29 7.30 5.93
N GLU A 99 8.77 8.54 6.07
CA GLU A 99 9.97 9.02 5.37
C GLU A 99 11.22 8.22 5.79
N GLY A 100 11.34 7.86 7.06
CA GLY A 100 12.42 7.00 7.57
C GLY A 100 12.36 5.58 7.00
N LEU A 101 11.17 4.98 6.95
CA LEU A 101 10.96 3.66 6.34
C LEU A 101 11.26 3.67 4.85
N GLN A 102 10.88 4.72 4.13
CA GLN A 102 11.17 4.86 2.70
C GLN A 102 12.69 4.93 2.45
N LYS A 103 13.40 5.76 3.21
CA LYS A 103 14.87 5.82 3.15
C LYS A 103 15.53 4.48 3.50
N GLY A 104 15.04 3.81 4.54
CA GLY A 104 15.52 2.48 4.91
C GLY A 104 15.32 1.46 3.79
N ASN A 105 14.17 1.48 3.13
CA ASN A 105 13.89 0.62 1.97
C ASN A 105 14.82 0.94 0.79
N ASP A 106 15.09 2.22 0.52
CA ASP A 106 15.99 2.61 -0.57
C ASP A 106 17.43 2.16 -0.29
N VAL A 107 17.92 2.29 0.94
CA VAL A 107 19.22 1.73 1.35
C VAL A 107 19.26 0.21 1.22
N LEU A 108 18.20 -0.49 1.64
CA LEU A 108 18.11 -1.95 1.47
C LEU A 108 18.16 -2.36 0.00
N LYS A 109 17.53 -1.60 -0.90
CA LYS A 109 17.62 -1.84 -2.35
C LYS A 109 19.04 -1.64 -2.88
N GLU A 110 19.77 -0.65 -2.38
CA GLU A 110 21.17 -0.45 -2.76
C GLU A 110 22.04 -1.62 -2.30
N ILE A 111 21.91 -2.03 -1.04
CA ILE A 111 22.61 -3.21 -0.50
C ILE A 111 22.29 -4.46 -1.34
N HIS A 112 21.02 -4.72 -1.64
CA HIS A 112 20.65 -5.87 -2.47
C HIS A 112 21.25 -5.82 -3.88
N LYS A 113 21.37 -4.63 -4.48
CA LYS A 113 22.04 -4.48 -5.78
C LYS A 113 23.52 -4.80 -5.68
N GLU A 114 24.23 -4.25 -4.69
CA GLU A 114 25.66 -4.51 -4.47
C GLU A 114 25.92 -6.00 -4.22
N THR A 115 25.15 -6.63 -3.33
CA THR A 115 25.28 -8.09 -3.07
C THR A 115 24.98 -8.93 -4.31
N SER A 116 24.00 -8.53 -5.14
CA SER A 116 23.71 -9.25 -6.38
C SER A 116 24.82 -9.11 -7.42
N LEU A 117 25.50 -7.97 -7.48
CA LEU A 117 26.64 -7.76 -8.37
C LEU A 117 27.84 -8.59 -7.93
N GLU A 118 28.19 -8.55 -6.64
CA GLU A 118 29.28 -9.37 -6.07
C GLU A 118 29.02 -10.88 -6.26
N ALA A 119 27.76 -11.32 -6.13
CA ALA A 119 27.38 -12.69 -6.41
C ALA A 119 27.51 -13.07 -7.90
N VAL A 120 27.26 -12.13 -8.81
CA VAL A 120 27.44 -12.33 -10.26
C VAL A 120 28.92 -12.36 -10.64
N GLU A 121 29.73 -11.44 -10.11
CA GLU A 121 31.19 -11.42 -10.33
C GLU A 121 31.83 -12.74 -9.89
N LYS A 122 31.50 -13.21 -8.69
CA LYS A 122 32.00 -14.50 -8.18
C LYS A 122 31.61 -15.68 -9.09
N LEU A 123 30.38 -15.70 -9.60
CA LEU A 123 29.95 -16.74 -10.54
C LEU A 123 30.71 -16.68 -11.87
N MET A 124 31.02 -15.48 -12.37
CA MET A 124 31.81 -15.31 -13.58
C MET A 124 33.25 -15.78 -13.38
N ASP A 125 33.86 -15.48 -12.24
CA ASP A 125 35.19 -15.96 -11.86
C ASP A 125 35.21 -17.50 -11.77
N ASP A 126 34.26 -18.10 -11.03
CA ASP A 126 34.13 -19.55 -10.90
C ASP A 126 33.91 -20.23 -12.27
N THR A 127 33.19 -19.59 -13.19
CA THR A 127 32.96 -20.11 -14.56
C THR A 127 34.20 -19.97 -15.44
N ALA A 128 34.92 -18.84 -15.34
CA ALA A 128 36.16 -18.63 -16.08
C ALA A 128 37.24 -19.62 -15.65
N ASP A 129 37.35 -19.87 -14.34
CA ASP A 129 38.25 -20.88 -13.78
C ASP A 129 37.87 -22.30 -14.22
N ALA A 130 36.57 -22.63 -14.27
CA ALA A 130 36.10 -23.92 -14.77
C ALA A 130 36.40 -24.11 -16.28
N ILE A 131 36.24 -23.07 -17.09
CA ILE A 131 36.60 -23.10 -18.52
C ILE A 131 38.11 -23.24 -18.69
N ALA A 132 38.91 -22.52 -17.90
CA ALA A 132 40.37 -22.63 -17.93
C ALA A 132 40.84 -24.03 -17.54
N TYR A 133 40.25 -24.61 -16.50
CA TYR A 133 40.53 -25.98 -16.07
C TYR A 133 40.13 -27.02 -17.14
N GLN A 134 38.98 -26.84 -17.80
CA GLN A 134 38.58 -27.70 -18.90
C GLN A 134 39.56 -27.62 -20.07
N ASN A 135 39.98 -26.41 -20.44
CA ASN A 135 40.99 -26.23 -21.50
C ASN A 135 42.34 -26.85 -21.12
N GLU A 136 42.75 -26.77 -19.84
CA GLU A 136 43.96 -27.44 -19.35
C GLU A 136 43.83 -28.97 -19.45
N ILE A 137 42.67 -29.54 -19.12
CA ILE A 137 42.38 -30.96 -19.35
C ILE A 137 42.47 -31.28 -20.84
N ASP A 138 41.85 -30.49 -21.70
CA ASP A 138 41.82 -30.72 -23.15
C ASP A 138 43.23 -30.65 -23.75
N GLU A 139 44.08 -29.72 -23.30
CA GLU A 139 45.49 -29.62 -23.69
C GLU A 139 46.32 -30.81 -23.19
N MET A 140 46.11 -31.26 -21.94
CA MET A 140 46.78 -32.44 -21.42
C MET A 140 46.39 -33.71 -22.19
N LEU A 141 45.10 -33.86 -22.54
CA LEU A 141 44.60 -34.99 -23.30
C LEU A 141 45.12 -35.00 -24.74
N HIS A 142 45.13 -33.85 -25.43
CA HIS A 142 45.70 -33.73 -26.79
C HIS A 142 47.20 -34.09 -26.84
N GLY A 143 47.94 -33.90 -25.75
CA GLY A 143 49.36 -34.28 -25.68
C GLY A 143 49.62 -35.77 -25.45
N LEU A 144 48.60 -36.55 -25.08
CA LEU A 144 48.72 -37.96 -24.67
C LEU A 144 48.12 -38.96 -25.67
N ILE A 145 47.26 -38.50 -26.57
CA ILE A 145 46.52 -39.34 -27.53
C ILE A 145 47.24 -39.32 -28.89
N SER A 146 47.49 -40.50 -29.47
CA SER A 146 48.06 -40.62 -30.82
C SER A 146 46.97 -40.39 -31.88
N ALA A 147 47.34 -39.98 -33.10
CA ALA A 147 46.38 -39.83 -34.20
C ALA A 147 45.61 -41.13 -34.54
N GLU A 148 46.22 -42.29 -34.30
CA GLU A 148 45.54 -43.60 -34.45
C GLU A 148 44.48 -43.83 -33.36
N ASP A 149 44.74 -43.38 -32.12
CA ASP A 149 43.81 -43.49 -31.00
C ASP A 149 42.63 -42.51 -31.20
N GLU A 150 42.89 -41.35 -31.79
CA GLU A 150 41.89 -40.33 -32.12
C GLU A 150 40.89 -40.85 -33.19
N GLU A 151 41.39 -41.54 -34.23
CA GLU A 151 40.55 -42.20 -35.24
C GLU A 151 39.75 -43.41 -34.66
N GLU A 152 40.28 -44.11 -33.66
CA GLU A 152 39.53 -45.17 -32.95
C GLU A 152 38.39 -44.58 -32.11
N ILE A 153 38.67 -43.52 -31.36
CA ILE A 153 37.67 -42.80 -30.55
C ILE A 153 36.59 -42.17 -31.43
N GLU A 154 36.94 -41.57 -32.57
CA GLU A 154 35.95 -41.03 -33.52
C GLU A 154 35.02 -42.12 -34.07
N ARG A 155 35.56 -43.31 -34.37
CA ARG A 155 34.75 -44.46 -34.79
C ARG A 155 33.84 -44.97 -33.67
N GLU A 156 34.33 -45.02 -32.43
CA GLU A 156 33.51 -45.41 -31.27
C GLU A 156 32.40 -44.39 -31.00
N LEU A 157 32.70 -43.08 -31.12
CA LEU A 157 31.72 -42.01 -30.99
C LEU A 157 30.62 -42.08 -32.06
N GLU A 158 31.00 -42.36 -33.31
CA GLU A 158 30.03 -42.53 -34.40
C GLU A 158 29.16 -43.77 -34.17
N ALA A 159 29.74 -44.87 -33.69
CA ALA A 159 28.98 -46.07 -33.33
C ALA A 159 27.97 -45.82 -32.18
N LEU A 160 28.37 -45.05 -31.14
CA LEU A 160 27.47 -44.66 -30.05
C LEU A 160 26.34 -43.73 -30.54
N ARG A 161 26.63 -42.81 -31.48
CA ARG A 161 25.60 -41.99 -32.13
C ARG A 161 24.63 -42.83 -32.94
N GLU A 162 25.13 -43.77 -33.73
CA GLU A 162 24.28 -44.70 -34.50
C GLU A 162 23.41 -45.54 -33.57
N GLU A 163 23.93 -46.01 -32.43
CA GLU A 163 23.18 -46.76 -31.41
C GLU A 163 22.08 -45.92 -30.74
N GLU A 164 22.33 -44.63 -30.46
CA GLU A 164 21.34 -43.70 -29.90
C GLU A 164 20.26 -43.33 -30.94
N ILE A 165 20.64 -43.19 -32.21
CA ILE A 165 19.71 -42.92 -33.33
C ILE A 165 18.84 -44.14 -33.65
N ASP A 166 19.40 -45.36 -33.63
CA ASP A 166 18.64 -46.61 -33.83
C ASP A 166 17.68 -46.89 -32.67
N ALA A 167 17.96 -46.38 -31.46
CA ALA A 167 17.05 -46.48 -30.32
C ALA A 167 15.83 -45.53 -30.42
N GLU A 168 15.90 -44.45 -31.21
CA GLU A 168 14.84 -43.44 -31.33
C GLU A 168 14.02 -43.49 -32.65
N LEU A 169 14.35 -44.36 -33.61
CA LEU A 169 13.61 -44.45 -34.89
C LEU A 169 12.53 -45.57 -34.88
N PRO A 170 11.22 -45.26 -34.90
CA PRO A 170 10.17 -46.26 -35.10
C PRO A 170 10.06 -46.70 -36.58
N GLU A 171 9.82 -48.00 -36.82
CA GLU A 171 9.61 -48.58 -38.16
C GLU A 171 8.48 -47.88 -38.94
N VAL A 172 8.78 -47.44 -40.16
CA VAL A 172 7.81 -46.79 -41.05
C VAL A 172 6.81 -47.84 -41.58
N PRO A 173 5.49 -47.72 -41.34
CA PRO A 173 4.53 -48.71 -41.82
C PRO A 173 4.37 -48.69 -43.34
N ALA A 174 4.78 -49.77 -44.01
CA ALA A 174 4.60 -49.99 -45.44
C ALA A 174 3.27 -50.69 -45.78
N ASN A 175 2.12 -50.10 -45.44
CA ASN A 175 0.82 -50.63 -45.86
C ASN A 175 -0.05 -49.58 -46.59
N LYS A 176 -0.52 -49.97 -47.78
CA LYS A 176 -1.25 -49.16 -48.78
C LYS A 176 -2.51 -48.50 -48.20
N LEU A 177 -2.74 -47.23 -48.56
CA LEU A 177 -3.97 -46.50 -48.27
C LEU A 177 -5.19 -47.16 -48.94
N PRO A 178 -6.30 -47.43 -48.21
CA PRO A 178 -7.57 -47.80 -48.83
C PRO A 178 -8.30 -46.56 -49.39
N GLU A 179 -8.84 -46.69 -50.60
CA GLU A 179 -9.69 -45.72 -51.31
C GLU A 179 -11.05 -45.48 -50.63
N PRO A 180 -11.73 -44.33 -50.90
CA PRO A 180 -12.87 -43.89 -50.11
C PRO A 180 -14.15 -44.62 -50.50
N VAL A 181 -14.89 -45.12 -49.51
CA VAL A 181 -16.27 -45.61 -49.67
C VAL A 181 -17.23 -44.73 -48.87
N VAL A 182 -18.10 -44.08 -49.62
CA VAL A 182 -19.27 -43.31 -49.19
C VAL A 182 -20.32 -44.30 -48.68
N ASP A 183 -20.84 -44.12 -47.45
CA ASP A 183 -22.28 -43.98 -47.20
C ASP A 183 -22.68 -44.05 -45.70
N HIS A 184 -23.54 -43.07 -45.34
CA HIS A 184 -24.70 -43.14 -44.45
C HIS A 184 -24.62 -42.81 -42.93
N GLU A 185 -25.39 -41.75 -42.63
CA GLU A 185 -26.29 -41.50 -41.50
C GLU A 185 -25.72 -40.95 -40.18
N ILE A 186 -25.75 -39.62 -40.11
CA ILE A 186 -25.49 -38.79 -38.93
C ILE A 186 -26.81 -38.63 -38.14
N PRO A 187 -26.87 -38.95 -36.83
CA PRO A 187 -28.03 -38.67 -36.00
C PRO A 187 -28.10 -37.18 -35.63
N SER A 188 -29.26 -36.57 -35.83
CA SER A 188 -29.56 -35.15 -35.61
C SER A 188 -29.55 -34.72 -34.13
N VAL A 189 -28.94 -33.57 -33.87
CA VAL A 189 -28.85 -32.90 -32.55
C VAL A 189 -30.21 -32.31 -32.12
N PRO A 190 -30.69 -32.53 -30.87
CA PRO A 190 -31.95 -31.96 -30.41
C PRO A 190 -31.86 -30.45 -30.09
N THR A 191 -32.67 -29.65 -30.78
CA THR A 191 -32.87 -28.21 -30.55
C THR A 191 -33.93 -28.01 -29.46
N HIS A 192 -33.58 -27.50 -28.26
CA HIS A 192 -34.56 -26.93 -27.32
C HIS A 192 -34.01 -25.64 -26.69
N VAL A 193 -34.83 -24.59 -26.78
CA VAL A 193 -34.52 -23.17 -26.59
C VAL A 193 -34.51 -22.78 -25.09
N PRO A 194 -33.60 -21.91 -24.60
CA PRO A 194 -33.52 -21.56 -23.18
C PRO A 194 -34.66 -20.63 -22.73
N LYS A 195 -35.34 -20.99 -21.65
CA LYS A 195 -36.38 -20.17 -21.00
C LYS A 195 -35.72 -19.20 -20.01
N GLN A 196 -35.67 -17.91 -20.36
CA GLN A 196 -35.18 -16.85 -19.48
C GLN A 196 -36.10 -16.67 -18.25
N ALA A 197 -35.48 -16.56 -17.07
CA ALA A 197 -36.15 -16.27 -15.81
C ALA A 197 -36.39 -14.76 -15.66
N GLU A 198 -37.66 -14.35 -15.53
CA GLU A 198 -38.06 -12.98 -15.19
C GLU A 198 -37.79 -12.67 -13.71
N LYS A 199 -37.11 -11.55 -13.44
CA LYS A 199 -37.00 -10.94 -12.10
C LYS A 199 -38.12 -9.90 -11.91
N PRO A 200 -38.87 -9.90 -10.79
CA PRO A 200 -39.87 -8.87 -10.53
C PRO A 200 -39.24 -7.56 -10.03
N ARG A 201 -39.62 -6.45 -10.68
CA ARG A 201 -39.19 -5.07 -10.40
C ARG A 201 -40.14 -4.40 -9.40
N LYS A 202 -39.58 -3.82 -8.34
CA LYS A 202 -40.28 -3.01 -7.32
C LYS A 202 -40.63 -1.60 -7.82
N GLU A 203 -41.78 -1.12 -7.31
CA GLU A 203 -42.19 0.26 -6.99
C GLU A 203 -42.20 1.34 -8.10
N LYS A 204 -43.39 1.92 -8.33
CA LYS A 204 -43.77 3.23 -7.74
C LYS A 204 -45.22 3.59 -8.08
N GLN A 205 -45.98 3.90 -7.02
CA GLN A 205 -47.21 4.69 -7.09
C GLN A 205 -46.88 6.15 -7.43
N ALA A 206 -47.60 6.70 -8.41
CA ALA A 206 -47.89 8.13 -8.58
C ALA A 206 -49.23 8.17 -9.33
N MET A 207 -50.35 8.38 -8.62
CA MET A 207 -51.05 9.66 -8.54
C MET A 207 -51.11 10.43 -9.88
N MET A 208 -52.24 10.32 -10.58
CA MET A 208 -53.02 11.41 -11.21
C MET A 208 -54.15 10.76 -12.03
N ALA A 209 -55.39 10.89 -11.57
CA ALA A 209 -56.32 11.95 -11.97
C ALA A 209 -56.99 11.65 -13.32
N THR A 210 -58.23 11.17 -13.26
CA THR A 210 -59.33 11.61 -14.12
C THR A 210 -60.63 11.44 -13.34
#